data_AF-A0A534K534-F1
#
_entry.id   AF-A0A534K534-F1
#
_cell.length_a   1.000
_cell.length_b   1.000
_cell.length_c   1.000
_cell.angle_alpha   90.00
_cell.angle_beta   90.00
_cell.angle_gamma   90.00
#
_symmetry.space_group_name_H-M   'P 1'
#
loop_
_entity.id
_entity.type
_entity.pdbx_description
1 polymer ?
#
loop_
_entity_poly.entity_id
_entity_poly.type
_entity_poly.pdbx_seq_one_letter_code
_entity_poly.pdbx_strand_id
1 'polypeptide(L)' 'MLIDNGTMSDWPRERGVHSNAGGIQADTMTTPTALDELDLRILRLLNADARKSYRDIAKEADASLSTV' A
#
# COMPACT_ATOMS: atom_id res chain seq x y z
N MET A 1 2.88 -20.20 -34.83
CA MET A 1 3.41 -19.01 -35.54
C MET A 1 2.22 -18.15 -35.89
N LEU A 2 2.29 -16.85 -35.54
CA LEU A 2 1.38 -15.74 -35.88
C LEU A 2 -0.04 -15.77 -35.26
N ILE A 3 -0.24 -15.00 -34.20
CA ILE A 3 -1.52 -14.30 -33.98
C ILE A 3 -1.29 -12.87 -34.46
N ASP A 4 -2.02 -12.50 -35.50
CA ASP A 4 -1.95 -11.23 -36.20
C ASP A 4 -2.49 -10.09 -35.32
N ASN A 5 -1.67 -9.04 -35.14
CA ASN A 5 -2.03 -7.81 -34.46
C ASN A 5 -2.73 -6.86 -35.45
N GLY A 6 -3.98 -7.19 -35.80
CA GLY A 6 -4.81 -6.44 -36.75
C GLY A 6 -6.01 -5.76 -36.09
N THR A 7 -6.20 -4.49 -36.46
CA THR A 7 -7.42 -3.66 -36.33
C THR A 7 -7.78 -3.07 -34.97
N MET A 8 -7.00 -2.04 -34.61
CA MET A 8 -7.52 -0.83 -33.96
C MET A 8 -8.35 -0.03 -34.98
N SER A 9 -9.68 -0.24 -35.08
CA SER A 9 -10.64 0.64 -35.78
C SER A 9 -12.07 0.07 -35.67
N ASP A 10 -12.75 0.29 -34.54
CA ASP A 10 -14.23 0.46 -34.48
C ASP A 10 -14.71 0.43 -33.01
N TRP A 11 -14.46 1.51 -32.27
CA TRP A 11 -15.23 1.77 -31.06
C TRP A 11 -15.90 3.14 -31.17
N PRO A 12 -17.23 3.22 -30.99
CA PRO A 12 -18.00 4.42 -31.28
C PRO A 12 -17.69 5.51 -30.26
N ARG A 13 -17.32 6.69 -30.77
CA ARG A 13 -17.15 7.91 -29.99
C ARG A 13 -18.53 8.44 -29.56
N GLU A 14 -19.04 7.96 -28.44
CA GLU A 14 -20.19 8.60 -27.80
C GLU A 14 -19.73 9.60 -26.73
N ARG A 15 -20.17 10.83 -26.97
CA ARG A 15 -19.94 12.05 -26.22
C ARG A 15 -20.99 12.13 -25.11
N GLY A 16 -20.66 11.61 -23.93
CA GLY A 16 -21.45 11.78 -22.72
C GLY A 16 -20.71 12.65 -21.71
N VAL A 17 -21.04 13.94 -21.66
CA VAL A 17 -20.59 14.83 -20.59
C VAL A 17 -21.39 14.48 -19.34
N HIS A 18 -20.77 13.78 -18.39
CA HIS A 18 -21.24 13.71 -17.01
C HIS A 18 -20.12 14.29 -16.15
N SER A 19 -20.30 15.54 -15.73
CA SER A 19 -19.48 16.16 -14.69
C SER A 19 -19.66 15.37 -13.42
N ASN A 20 -18.69 14.52 -13.05
CA ASN A 20 -18.60 14.03 -11.69
C ASN A 20 -17.43 14.73 -11.01
N ALA A 21 -17.78 15.75 -10.21
CA ALA A 21 -16.89 16.38 -9.27
C ALA A 21 -16.52 15.34 -8.20
N GLY A 22 -15.47 14.58 -8.48
CA GLY A 22 -14.87 13.63 -7.58
C GLY A 22 -13.40 13.60 -7.90
N GLY A 23 -12.69 14.66 -7.53
CA GLY A 23 -11.24 14.60 -7.43
C GLY A 23 -10.93 13.42 -6.54
N ILE A 24 -10.44 12.34 -7.14
CA ILE A 24 -9.66 11.33 -6.45
C ILE A 24 -8.58 12.12 -5.73
N GLN A 25 -8.84 12.40 -4.46
CA GLN A 25 -7.83 12.86 -3.53
C GLN A 25 -6.75 11.81 -3.68
N ALA A 26 -5.65 12.19 -4.32
CA ALA A 26 -4.46 11.39 -4.34
C ALA A 26 -4.09 11.28 -2.87
N ASP A 27 -4.56 10.21 -2.23
CA ASP A 27 -4.17 9.82 -0.89
C ASP A 27 -2.66 9.98 -0.86
N THR A 28 -2.25 10.87 0.02
CA THR A 28 -0.89 11.39 0.09
C THR A 28 0.03 10.19 0.00
N MET A 29 0.75 10.05 -1.10
CA MET A 29 1.84 9.10 -1.21
C MET A 29 2.87 9.59 -0.20
N THR A 30 2.70 9.20 1.06
CA THR A 30 3.66 9.42 2.12
C THR A 30 4.90 8.70 1.66
N THR A 31 5.84 9.47 1.13
CA THR A 31 7.21 9.01 0.90
C THR A 31 7.62 8.26 2.16
N PRO A 32 8.10 7.00 2.07
CA PRO A 32 8.46 6.25 3.27
C PRO A 32 9.43 7.08 4.09
N THR A 33 8.96 7.57 5.24
CA THR A 33 9.83 8.11 6.27
C THR A 33 10.80 7.00 6.61
N ALA A 34 12.09 7.34 6.67
CA ALA A 34 13.14 6.36 6.95
C ALA A 34 12.74 5.49 8.17
N LEU A 35 13.01 4.19 8.09
CA LEU A 35 12.77 3.27 9.20
C LEU A 35 13.49 3.78 10.44
N ASP A 36 12.73 3.98 11.51
CA ASP A 36 13.28 4.43 12.78
C ASP A 36 13.75 3.24 13.64
N GLU A 37 14.30 3.52 14.82
CA GLU A 37 14.81 2.46 15.70
C GLU A 37 13.69 1.54 16.20
N LEU A 38 12.48 2.05 16.40
CA LEU A 38 11.33 1.24 16.82
C LEU A 38 10.96 0.26 15.71
N ASP A 39 10.88 0.74 14.48
CA ASP A 39 10.60 -0.10 13.31
C ASP A 39 11.63 -1.22 13.17
N LEU A 40 12.93 -0.90 13.29
CA LEU A 40 14.01 -1.88 13.21
C LEU A 40 13.92 -2.91 14.34
N ARG A 41 13.49 -2.51 15.53
CA ARG A 41 13.29 -3.41 16.66
C ARG A 41 12.13 -4.38 16.40
N ILE A 42 11.00 -3.87 15.90
CA ILE A 42 9.84 -4.68 15.52
C ILE A 42 10.24 -5.69 14.44
N LEU A 43 10.96 -5.26 13.40
CA LEU A 43 11.45 -6.12 12.33
C LEU A 43 12.36 -7.24 12.85
N ARG A 44 13.26 -6.96 13.79
CA ARG A 44 14.12 -7.99 14.41
C ARG A 44 13.31 -9.03 15.18
N LEU A 45 12.30 -8.60 15.95
CA LEU A 45 11.42 -9.49 16.71
C LEU A 45 10.59 -10.39 15.80
N LEU A 46 10.03 -9.84 14.73
CA LEU A 46 9.25 -10.59 13.74
C LEU A 46 10.12 -11.52 12.88
N ASN A 47 11.36 -11.12 12.60
CA ASN A 47 12.31 -11.98 11.90
C ASN A 47 12.65 -13.22 12.75
N ALA A 48 12.77 -13.06 14.07
CA ALA A 48 12.98 -14.16 15.00
C ALA A 48 11.72 -15.04 15.17
N ASP A 49 10.54 -14.42 15.27
CA ASP A 49 9.25 -15.11 15.33
C ASP A 49 8.13 -14.27 14.70
N ALA A 50 7.73 -14.66 13.48
CA ALA A 50 6.69 -13.97 12.72
C ALA A 50 5.28 -14.15 13.30
N ARG A 51 5.09 -15.07 14.26
CA ARG A 51 3.79 -15.32 14.93
C ARG A 51 3.72 -14.71 16.33
N LYS A 52 4.75 -13.97 16.75
CA LYS A 52 4.79 -13.27 18.03
C LYS A 52 3.59 -12.32 18.13
N SER A 53 2.92 -12.31 19.29
CA SER A 53 1.74 -11.48 19.47
C SER A 53 2.12 -9.99 19.53
N TYR A 54 1.23 -9.10 19.09
CA TYR A 54 1.47 -7.64 19.19
C TYR A 54 1.68 -7.19 20.64
N ARG A 55 1.07 -7.87 21.62
CA ARG A 55 1.25 -7.57 23.04
C ARG A 55 2.67 -7.87 23.51
N ASP A 56 3.24 -8.98 23.05
CA ASP A 56 4.62 -9.35 23.38
C ASP A 56 5.62 -8.43 22.66
N ILE A 57 5.35 -8.08 21.40
CA ILE A 57 6.18 -7.13 20.64
C ILE A 57 6.19 -5.75 21.33
N ALA A 58 5.02 -5.21 21.70
CA ALA A 58 4.92 -3.93 22.39
C ALA A 58 5.69 -3.93 23.72
N LYS A 59 5.58 -5.03 24.50
CA LYS A 59 6.31 -5.18 25.76
C LYS A 59 7.83 -5.26 25.55
N GLU A 60 8.29 -6.00 24.55
CA GLU A 60 9.73 -6.17 24.27
C GLU A 60 10.34 -4.94 23.59
N ALA A 61 9.57 -4.22 22.78
CA ALA A 61 10.00 -2.99 22.11
C ALA A 61 9.95 -1.75 23.01
N ASP A 62 9.33 -1.85 24.20
CA ASP A 62 9.03 -0.74 25.11
C ASP A 62 8.16 0.34 24.44
N ALA A 63 7.09 -0.12 23.80
CA ALA A 63 6.14 0.73 23.07
C ALA A 63 4.69 0.42 23.49
N SER A 64 3.77 1.34 23.14
CA SER A 64 2.36 1.10 23.38
C SER A 64 1.79 0.09 22.39
N LEU A 65 0.77 -0.67 22.81
CA LEU A 65 0.08 -1.62 21.91
C LEU A 65 -0.61 -0.91 20.72
N SER A 66 -0.96 0.36 20.85
CA SER A 66 -1.52 1.14 19.72
C SER A 66 -0.46 1.67 18.76
N THR A 67 0.81 1.67 19.18
CA THR A 67 1.94 2.09 18.34
C THR A 67 2.48 0.93 17.51
N VAL A 68 2.44 -0.29 18.07
CA VAL A 68 2.82 -1.55 17.41
C VAL A 68 1.67 -2.07 16.56
#